data_AF-A0A150M6F0-F1
#
_entry.id   AF-A0A150M6F0-F1
#
_cell.length_a   1.000
_cell.length_b   1.000
_cell.length_c   1.000
_cell.angle_alpha   90.00
_cell.angle_beta   90.00
_cell.angle_gamma   90.00
#
_symmetry.space_group_name_H-M   'P 1'
#
loop_
_entity.id
_entity.type
_entity.pdbx_description
1 polymer ?
#
loop_
_entity_poly.entity_id
_entity_poly.type
_entity_poly.pdbx_seq_one_letter_code
_entity_poly.pdbx_strand_id
1 'polypeptide(L)' 'MTKKEILQKIEELKSDYIRIQGDIEKLENTGNRIEAAEKHLSRIEEELKRLRALLAQYEWPESSGN' A
#
# COMPACT_ATOMS: atom_id res chain seq x y z
N MET A 1 -16.07 -5.02 -0.66
CA MET A 1 -15.10 -5.48 0.34
C MET A 1 -15.64 -5.13 1.71
N THR A 2 -15.52 -6.02 2.68
CA THR A 2 -15.80 -5.79 4.10
C THR A 2 -14.63 -5.06 4.76
N LYS A 3 -14.86 -4.45 5.94
CA LYS A 3 -13.78 -3.84 6.75
C LYS A 3 -12.62 -4.80 6.99
N LYS A 4 -12.92 -6.09 7.26
CA LYS A 4 -11.90 -7.14 7.49
C LYS A 4 -11.05 -7.39 6.24
N GLU A 5 -11.68 -7.53 5.07
CA GLU A 5 -10.95 -7.73 3.81
C GLU A 5 -10.07 -6.53 3.45
N ILE A 6 -10.52 -5.31 3.75
CA ILE A 6 -9.72 -4.09 3.54
C ILE A 6 -8.47 -4.10 4.43
N LEU A 7 -8.64 -4.38 5.73
CA LEU A 7 -7.55 -4.45 6.69
C LEU A 7 -6.53 -5.54 6.31
N GLN A 8 -7.02 -6.72 5.92
CA GLN A 8 -6.16 -7.82 5.47
C GLN A 8 -5.35 -7.41 4.24
N LYS A 9 -6.00 -6.83 3.22
CA LYS A 9 -5.31 -6.41 2.00
C LYS A 9 -4.29 -5.29 2.24
N ILE A 10 -4.58 -4.37 3.17
CA ILE A 10 -3.61 -3.35 3.60
C ILE A 10 -2.37 -4.01 4.20
N GLU A 11 -2.53 -5.05 5.02
CA GLU A 11 -1.41 -5.74 5.67
C GLU A 11 -0.55 -6.53 4.68
N GLU A 12 -1.19 -7.20 3.71
CA GLU A 12 -0.52 -7.86 2.59
C GLU A 12 0.31 -6.85 1.78
N LEU A 13 -0.30 -5.71 1.40
CA LEU A 13 0.39 -4.67 0.62
C LEU A 13 1.55 -4.01 1.38
N LYS A 14 1.45 -3.83 2.71
CA LYS A 14 2.58 -3.35 3.52
C LYS A 14 3.74 -4.35 3.52
N SER A 15 3.43 -5.64 3.59
CA SER A 15 4.45 -6.69 3.55
C SER A 15 5.17 -6.70 2.19
N ASP A 16 4.41 -6.57 1.10
CA ASP A 16 4.98 -6.44 -0.25
C ASP A 16 5.80 -5.15 -0.42
N TYR A 17 5.33 -4.04 0.13
CA TYR A 17 6.05 -2.76 0.11
C TYR A 17 7.46 -2.91 0.74
N ILE A 18 7.54 -3.49 1.94
CA ILE A 18 8.81 -3.71 2.65
C ILE A 18 9.74 -4.62 1.83
N ARG A 19 9.20 -5.69 1.24
CA ARG A 19 9.98 -6.61 0.41
C ARG A 19 10.57 -5.90 -0.81
N ILE A 20 9.76 -5.10 -1.52
CA ILE A 20 10.21 -4.37 -2.72
C ILE A 20 11.24 -3.30 -2.37
N GLN A 21 11.10 -2.60 -1.25
CA GLN A 21 12.14 -1.69 -0.79
C GLN A 21 13.48 -2.42 -0.58
N GLY A 22 13.47 -3.59 0.07
CA GLY A 22 14.69 -4.40 0.22
C GLY A 22 15.26 -4.90 -1.11
N ASP A 23 14.41 -5.14 -2.11
CA ASP A 23 14.86 -5.50 -3.47
C ASP A 23 15.45 -4.28 -4.20
N ILE A 24 14.89 -3.08 -4.03
CA ILE A 24 15.45 -1.82 -4.55
C ILE A 24 16.83 -1.58 -3.94
N GLU A 25 16.98 -1.66 -2.62
CA GLU A 25 18.27 -1.48 -1.96
C GLU A 25 19.35 -2.44 -2.51
N LYS A 26 18.99 -3.70 -2.77
CA LYS A 26 19.92 -4.68 -3.38
C LYS A 26 20.26 -4.31 -4.82
N LEU A 27 19.28 -3.88 -5.61
CA LEU A 27 19.48 -3.48 -7.00
C LEU A 27 20.39 -2.25 -7.08
N GLU A 28 20.19 -1.25 -6.21
CA GLU A 28 21.06 -0.08 -6.10
C GLU A 28 22.50 -0.48 -5.74
N ASN A 29 22.67 -1.32 -4.72
CA ASN A 29 24.00 -1.79 -4.29
C ASN A 29 24.74 -2.60 -5.37
N THR A 30 24.00 -3.22 -6.29
CA THR A 30 24.58 -3.99 -7.40
C THR A 30 24.69 -3.19 -8.71
N GLY A 31 24.32 -1.91 -8.69
CA GLY A 31 24.33 -1.04 -9.87
C GLY A 31 23.29 -1.40 -10.93
N ASN A 32 22.27 -2.17 -10.54
CA ASN A 32 21.18 -2.58 -11.42
C ASN A 32 20.08 -1.50 -11.49
N ARG A 33 19.29 -1.58 -12.56
CA ARG A 33 18.13 -0.71 -12.80
C ARG A 33 17.01 -0.97 -11.79
N ILE A 34 16.43 0.10 -11.25
CA ILE A 34 15.39 0.06 -10.20
C ILE A 34 14.01 0.51 -10.68
N GLU A 35 13.89 1.07 -11.88
CA GLU A 35 12.69 1.78 -12.35
C GLU A 35 11.45 0.87 -12.37
N ALA A 36 11.63 -0.42 -12.64
CA ALA A 36 10.55 -1.39 -12.60
C ALA A 36 10.08 -1.66 -11.16
N ALA A 37 11.00 -1.72 -10.20
CA ALA A 37 10.70 -1.93 -8.79
C ALA A 37 10.06 -0.68 -8.17
N GLU A 38 10.57 0.51 -8.49
CA GLU A 38 9.96 1.79 -8.09
C GLU A 38 8.54 1.95 -8.64
N LYS A 39 8.32 1.61 -9.91
CA LYS A 39 6.97 1.63 -10.50
C LYS A 39 6.03 0.66 -9.79
N HIS A 40 6.54 -0.48 -9.32
CA HIS A 40 5.74 -1.41 -8.53
C HIS A 40 5.43 -0.82 -7.15
N LEU A 41 6.42 -0.24 -6.49
CA LEU A 41 6.25 0.41 -5.18
C LEU A 41 5.19 1.52 -5.24
N SER A 42 5.24 2.39 -6.26
CA SER A 42 4.27 3.46 -6.47
C SER A 42 2.83 2.93 -6.64
N ARG A 43 2.64 1.81 -7.35
CA ARG A 43 1.31 1.17 -7.48
C ARG A 43 0.78 0.65 -6.13
N ILE A 44 1.68 0.14 -5.29
CA ILE A 44 1.32 -0.31 -3.94
C ILE A 44 0.88 0.88 -3.08
N GLU A 45 1.59 2.00 -3.17
CA GLU A 45 1.24 3.24 -2.45
C GLU A 45 -0.14 3.78 -2.88
N GLU A 46 -0.42 3.77 -4.18
CA GLU A 46 -1.72 4.18 -4.73
C GLU A 46 -2.87 3.28 -4.22
N GLU A 47 -2.70 1.96 -4.24
CA GLU A 47 -3.73 1.04 -3.72
C GLU A 47 -3.86 1.14 -2.19
N LEU A 48 -2.76 1.30 -1.45
CA LEU A 48 -2.81 1.55 0.00
C LEU A 48 -3.58 2.82 0.32
N LYS A 49 -3.35 3.92 -0.41
CA LYS A 49 -4.08 5.17 -0.26
C LYS A 49 -5.58 4.97 -0.52
N ARG A 50 -5.93 4.24 -1.58
CA ARG A 50 -7.31 3.91 -1.93
C ARG A 50 -7.99 3.07 -0.84
N LEU A 51 -7.32 2.02 -0.35
CA LEU A 51 -7.86 1.14 0.69
C LEU A 51 -8.03 1.87 2.03
N ARG A 52 -7.12 2.77 2.40
CA ARG A 52 -7.27 3.64 3.59
C ARG A 52 -8.47 4.57 3.47
N ALA A 53 -8.71 5.15 2.29
CA ALA A 53 -9.89 5.98 2.05
C ALA A 53 -11.20 5.16 2.13
N LEU A 54 -11.19 3.91 1.68
CA LEU A 54 -12.32 2.99 1.86
C LEU A 54 -12.51 2.61 3.33
N LEU A 55 -11.42 2.32 4.05
CA LEU A 55 -11.45 2.00 5.48
C LEU A 55 -12.03 3.16 6.30
N ALA A 56 -11.64 4.40 5.98
CA ALA A 56 -12.15 5.59 6.65
C ALA A 56 -13.68 5.73 6.54
N GLN A 57 -14.30 5.28 5.44
CA GLN A 57 -15.76 5.26 5.30
C GLN A 57 -16.44 4.29 6.27
N TYR A 58 -15.75 3.22 6.70
CA TYR A 58 -16.24 2.33 7.76
C TYR A 58 -16.00 2.88 9.17
N GLU A 59 -15.01 3.75 9.33
CA GLU A 59 -14.67 4.38 10.61
C GLU A 59 -15.44 5.69 10.84
N TRP A 60 -16.08 6.21 9.79
CA TRP A 60 -16.97 7.38 9.83
C TRP A 60 -18.44 7.04 9.49
N PRO A 61 -19.22 6.42 10.42
CA PRO A 61 -20.66 6.29 10.18
C PRO A 61 -21.51 7.49 10.66
N GLU A 62 -21.10 8.27 11.68
CA GLU A 62 -22.02 9.19 12.39
C GLU A 62 -21.38 10.48 12.96
N SER A 63 -20.76 11.35 12.14
CA SER A 63 -20.39 12.71 12.62
C SER A 63 -20.52 13.82 11.58
N SER A 64 -21.27 13.59 10.50
CA SER A 64 -21.61 14.62 9.50
C SER A 64 -23.11 14.67 9.25
N GLY A 65 -23.91 14.60 10.31
CA GLY A 65 -25.30 15.05 10.29
C GLY A 65 -25.38 16.26 11.21
N ASN A 66 -25.42 17.45 10.63
CA ASN A 66 -25.92 18.65 11.30
C ASN A 66 -27.45 18.67 11.19
#